data_AF-A0A850NEE2-F1
#
_entry.id   AF-A0A850NEE2-F1
#
_cell.length_a   1.000
_cell.length_b   1.000
_cell.length_c   1.000
_cell.angle_alpha   90.00
_cell.angle_beta   90.00
_cell.angle_gamma   90.00
#
_symmetry.space_group_name_H-M   'P 1'
#
loop_
_entity.id
_entity.type
_entity.pdbx_description
1 polymer ?
#
loop_
_entity_poly.entity_id
_entity_poly.type
_entity_poly.pdbx_seq_one_letter_code
_entity_poly.pdbx_strand_id
1 'polypeptide(L)'
;MTRSTFYSLIVSVTILAGQTTFAQADEKMINETMDGSVSTIDGYVPSMSVTKDGKTAYFSKGTYEKPLYGVFSKKELIYHVYRAEKVNGEWTNVTQLEVCPKHYSAKHPTVTADGSRLFFASNMKGSYGKYDIYVADIAADGTPGVSKNLGPKVNTKEDELYPSIYNETLLFFASEGRDGYGGLDLYASQVVKNTLTTSVNLGAHINSNSDDYAIQLSPEKKMGFVVSNRGFNNTVSQYTVAYGRSSNRDQYNDVADGDTGLQTVMNDDTNEYAGASFQDEE
;
A
#
# COMPACT_ATOMS: atom_id res chain seq x y z
N MET A 1 0.11 -69.00 34.27
CA MET A 1 -0.67 -69.32 33.05
C MET A 1 -0.27 -68.33 31.96
N THR A 2 -0.04 -68.82 30.72
CA THR A 2 -0.21 -68.13 29.40
C THR A 2 -0.05 -66.60 29.29
N ARG A 3 0.72 -66.01 28.35
CA ARG A 3 1.48 -66.49 27.18
C ARG A 3 2.53 -65.41 26.77
N SER A 4 3.64 -65.88 26.18
CA SER A 4 4.38 -65.37 24.99
C SER A 4 3.75 -64.18 24.23
N THR A 5 4.47 -63.23 23.60
CA THR A 5 5.57 -63.42 22.61
C THR A 5 6.46 -62.15 22.41
N PHE A 6 7.62 -62.32 21.75
CA PHE A 6 8.74 -61.36 21.54
C PHE A 6 8.70 -60.53 20.22
N TYR A 7 9.73 -59.66 20.06
CA TYR A 7 10.15 -58.84 18.88
C TYR A 7 9.37 -57.52 18.69
N SER A 8 9.93 -56.35 18.34
CA SER A 8 11.30 -55.85 18.04
C SER A 8 11.27 -54.28 18.03
N LEU A 9 12.35 -53.46 18.09
CA LEU A 9 13.81 -53.64 18.22
C LEU A 9 14.48 -52.35 18.83
N ILE A 10 15.79 -52.45 19.12
CA ILE A 10 16.87 -51.47 19.42
C ILE A 10 16.76 -50.15 18.58
N VAL A 11 17.04 -48.94 19.07
CA VAL A 11 18.38 -48.33 19.35
C VAL A 11 18.33 -47.26 20.47
N SER A 12 19.33 -47.30 21.36
CA SER A 12 19.59 -46.33 22.42
C SER A 12 20.27 -45.05 21.91
N VAL A 13 20.17 -43.94 22.64
CA VAL A 13 21.34 -43.15 23.10
C VAL A 13 20.94 -42.27 24.28
N THR A 14 21.84 -42.18 25.26
CA THR A 14 21.65 -41.40 26.49
C THR A 14 22.02 -39.92 26.29
N ILE A 15 21.32 -39.05 26.99
CA ILE A 15 21.55 -37.60 27.06
C ILE A 15 22.97 -37.27 27.54
N LEU A 16 23.61 -36.26 26.94
CA LEU A 16 24.47 -35.32 27.65
C LEU A 16 24.28 -33.90 27.11
N ALA A 17 24.44 -32.90 27.97
CA ALA A 17 23.98 -31.53 27.72
C ALA A 17 24.80 -30.78 26.65
N GLY A 18 24.12 -29.97 25.85
CA GLY A 18 24.69 -28.97 24.93
C GLY A 18 23.81 -27.73 24.91
N GLN A 19 24.42 -26.55 24.82
CA GLN A 19 23.73 -25.25 24.88
C GLN A 19 22.78 -25.07 23.69
N THR A 20 21.53 -24.66 23.93
CA THR A 20 20.60 -24.27 22.87
C THR A 20 20.88 -22.85 22.38
N THR A 21 21.71 -22.75 21.33
CA THR A 21 21.84 -21.54 20.53
C THR A 21 20.58 -21.32 19.68
N PHE A 22 19.69 -20.42 20.14
CA PHE A 22 18.53 -19.92 19.38
C PHE A 22 18.92 -18.96 18.23
N ALA A 23 20.03 -19.23 17.54
CA ALA A 23 20.69 -18.26 16.65
C ALA A 23 20.94 -18.80 15.23
N GLN A 24 20.12 -19.74 14.75
CA GLN A 24 20.32 -20.34 13.42
C GLN A 24 19.02 -20.77 12.68
N ALA A 25 17.85 -20.29 13.13
CA ALA A 25 16.57 -20.55 12.46
C ALA A 25 16.11 -19.41 11.54
N ASP A 26 16.50 -18.16 11.82
CA ASP A 26 15.88 -16.97 11.19
C ASP A 26 16.58 -16.43 9.94
N GLU A 27 17.80 -16.88 9.59
CA GLU A 27 18.47 -16.45 8.35
C GLU A 27 17.93 -17.12 7.08
N LYS A 28 17.21 -18.26 7.19
CA LYS A 28 16.80 -19.04 6.02
C LYS A 28 15.44 -18.65 5.43
N MET A 29 14.61 -17.93 6.18
CA MET A 29 13.29 -17.45 5.72
C MET A 29 13.35 -16.11 4.97
N ILE A 30 14.53 -15.48 4.86
CA ILE A 30 14.69 -14.15 4.24
C ILE A 30 15.13 -14.20 2.76
N ASN A 31 15.42 -15.38 2.22
CA ASN A 31 16.02 -15.56 0.88
C ASN A 31 15.15 -16.32 -0.14
N GLU A 32 13.90 -16.67 0.19
CA GLU A 32 13.00 -17.30 -0.78
C GLU A 32 12.12 -16.26 -1.51
N THR A 33 12.66 -15.82 -2.66
CA THR A 33 11.93 -15.32 -3.83
C THR A 33 11.45 -13.86 -3.81
N MET A 34 12.39 -12.93 -4.04
CA MET A 34 12.16 -11.74 -4.89
C MET A 34 12.88 -11.91 -6.25
N ASP A 35 12.88 -13.14 -6.80
CA ASP A 35 13.34 -13.45 -8.18
C ASP A 35 12.27 -13.11 -9.23
N GLY A 36 11.53 -12.03 -8.98
CA GLY A 36 10.61 -11.43 -9.92
C GLY A 36 11.28 -10.21 -10.53
N SER A 37 11.78 -10.33 -11.76
CA SER A 37 12.16 -9.16 -12.54
C SER A 37 10.92 -8.36 -12.91
N VAL A 38 10.52 -7.44 -12.01
CA VAL A 38 9.49 -6.43 -12.29
C VAL A 38 10.08 -5.40 -13.26
N SER A 39 10.21 -5.82 -14.52
CA SER A 39 10.60 -4.95 -15.62
C SER A 39 9.42 -4.05 -15.96
N THR A 40 9.50 -2.78 -15.55
CA THR A 40 8.42 -1.81 -15.71
C THR A 40 8.39 -1.14 -17.09
N ILE A 41 9.03 -1.74 -18.11
CA ILE A 41 9.09 -1.19 -19.48
C ILE A 41 7.69 -0.93 -20.06
N ASP A 42 6.68 -1.72 -19.65
CA ASP A 42 5.28 -1.57 -20.10
C ASP A 42 4.37 -0.86 -19.07
N GLY A 43 4.92 -0.24 -18.02
CA GLY A 43 4.29 0.92 -17.35
C GLY A 43 2.96 0.73 -16.62
N TYR A 44 2.65 -0.44 -16.03
CA TYR A 44 1.62 -0.55 -14.96
C TYR A 44 1.77 -1.83 -14.13
N VAL A 45 2.16 -1.71 -12.86
CA VAL A 45 1.99 -2.79 -11.88
C VAL A 45 0.75 -2.45 -11.04
N PRO A 46 -0.34 -3.24 -11.09
CA PRO A 46 -1.51 -2.97 -10.28
C PRO A 46 -1.15 -3.02 -8.80
N SER A 47 -1.44 -1.96 -8.04
CA SER A 47 -1.30 -2.04 -6.59
C SER A 47 -2.24 -3.12 -6.06
N MET A 48 -1.69 -3.96 -5.20
CA MET A 48 -2.42 -4.92 -4.39
C MET A 48 -2.19 -4.54 -2.94
N SER A 49 -3.28 -4.38 -2.20
CA SER A 49 -3.26 -4.11 -0.76
C SER A 49 -3.95 -5.25 -0.04
N VAL A 50 -3.45 -5.63 1.14
CA VAL A 50 -3.87 -6.84 1.86
C VAL A 50 -4.15 -6.47 3.32
N THR A 51 -5.26 -6.96 3.86
CA THR A 51 -5.62 -6.81 5.28
C THR A 51 -4.54 -7.41 6.18
N LYS A 52 -4.40 -6.89 7.42
CA LYS A 52 -3.33 -7.30 8.34
C LYS A 52 -3.39 -8.78 8.73
N ASP A 53 -4.56 -9.40 8.65
CA ASP A 53 -4.74 -10.83 8.89
C ASP A 53 -4.35 -11.73 7.70
N GLY A 54 -3.96 -11.13 6.56
CA GLY A 54 -3.53 -11.82 5.35
C GLY A 54 -4.65 -12.51 4.57
N LYS A 55 -5.93 -12.31 4.93
CA LYS A 55 -7.06 -13.05 4.36
C LYS A 55 -7.79 -12.35 3.23
N THR A 56 -7.75 -11.02 3.15
CA THR A 56 -8.47 -10.27 2.11
C THR A 56 -7.50 -9.37 1.35
N ALA A 57 -7.48 -9.50 0.02
CA ALA A 57 -6.71 -8.64 -0.87
C ALA A 57 -7.62 -7.77 -1.73
N TYR A 58 -7.17 -6.55 -2.01
CA TYR A 58 -7.81 -5.59 -2.91
C TYR A 58 -6.82 -5.18 -4.00
N PHE A 59 -7.26 -5.19 -5.26
CA PHE A 59 -6.41 -4.84 -6.40
C PHE A 59 -7.26 -4.23 -7.53
N SER A 60 -6.64 -3.40 -8.37
CA SER A 60 -7.33 -2.82 -9.53
C SER A 60 -6.94 -3.48 -10.85
N LYS A 61 -7.91 -3.69 -11.75
CA LYS A 61 -7.72 -4.31 -13.07
C LYS A 61 -8.37 -3.47 -14.17
N GLY A 62 -7.61 -3.19 -15.22
CA GLY A 62 -8.09 -2.49 -16.41
C GLY A 62 -8.89 -3.40 -17.35
N THR A 63 -10.00 -2.88 -17.89
CA THR A 63 -10.84 -3.53 -18.91
C THR A 63 -11.19 -2.52 -20.00
N TYR A 64 -11.17 -2.97 -21.27
CA TYR A 64 -11.57 -2.13 -22.40
C TYR A 64 -13.09 -2.16 -22.60
N GLU A 65 -13.75 -1.06 -22.25
CA GLU A 65 -15.20 -0.89 -22.21
C GLU A 65 -15.70 0.13 -23.22
N LYS A 66 -16.99 0.07 -23.59
CA LYS A 66 -17.61 1.14 -24.38
C LYS A 66 -17.93 2.32 -23.45
N PRO A 67 -17.68 3.58 -23.86
CA PRO A 67 -18.14 4.73 -23.10
C PRO A 67 -19.68 4.79 -23.06
N LEU A 68 -20.21 5.53 -22.10
CA LEU A 68 -21.65 5.68 -21.87
C LEU A 68 -22.41 6.26 -23.09
N TYR A 69 -21.72 7.04 -23.94
CA TYR A 69 -22.29 7.69 -25.12
C TYR A 69 -21.45 7.42 -26.39
N GLY A 70 -22.13 7.42 -27.53
CA GLY A 70 -21.52 7.18 -28.84
C GLY A 70 -21.34 5.68 -29.14
N VAL A 71 -22.35 5.08 -29.79
CA VAL A 71 -22.35 3.65 -30.15
C VAL A 71 -21.10 3.27 -30.98
N PHE A 72 -20.62 4.19 -31.82
CA PHE A 72 -19.44 4.02 -32.68
C PHE A 72 -18.11 4.41 -32.02
N SER A 73 -18.10 4.96 -30.81
CA SER A 73 -16.88 5.31 -30.07
C SER A 73 -15.97 4.09 -29.91
N LYS A 74 -14.65 4.31 -29.86
CA LYS A 74 -13.70 3.25 -29.52
C LYS A 74 -13.93 2.78 -28.08
N LYS A 75 -13.36 1.62 -27.73
CA LYS A 75 -13.32 1.21 -26.33
C LYS A 75 -12.27 2.02 -25.59
N GLU A 76 -12.57 2.37 -24.35
CA GLU A 76 -11.71 3.11 -23.42
C GLU A 76 -11.24 2.17 -22.32
N LEU A 77 -10.06 2.42 -21.75
CA LEU A 77 -9.50 1.61 -20.67
C LEU A 77 -10.05 2.10 -19.33
N ILE A 78 -10.92 1.31 -18.72
CA ILE A 78 -11.55 1.58 -17.43
C ILE A 78 -10.98 0.63 -16.38
N TYR A 79 -10.60 1.15 -15.22
CA TYR A 79 -10.10 0.34 -14.11
C TYR A 79 -11.20 0.09 -13.08
N HIS A 80 -11.33 -1.15 -12.62
CA HIS A 80 -12.21 -1.53 -11.51
C HIS A 80 -11.40 -2.12 -10.37
N VAL A 81 -11.88 -1.91 -9.14
CA VAL A 81 -11.33 -2.57 -7.95
C VAL A 81 -11.99 -3.92 -7.75
N TYR A 82 -11.19 -4.92 -7.41
CA TYR A 82 -11.60 -6.27 -7.07
C TYR A 82 -11.13 -6.62 -5.66
N ARG A 83 -11.89 -7.50 -5.00
CA ARG A 83 -11.56 -8.15 -3.73
C ARG A 83 -11.34 -9.64 -3.97
N ALA A 84 -10.37 -10.24 -3.29
CA ALA A 84 -10.13 -11.67 -3.26
C ALA A 84 -9.94 -12.16 -1.82
N GLU A 85 -10.28 -13.42 -1.56
CA GLU A 85 -10.17 -14.04 -0.24
C GLU A 85 -9.15 -15.17 -0.26
N LYS A 86 -8.35 -15.30 0.80
CA LYS A 86 -7.39 -16.38 0.97
C LYS A 86 -8.01 -17.53 1.75
N VAL A 87 -8.34 -18.62 1.06
CA VAL A 87 -8.94 -19.82 1.64
C VAL A 87 -7.96 -20.98 1.46
N ASN A 88 -7.60 -21.66 2.56
CA ASN A 88 -6.63 -22.77 2.57
C ASN A 88 -5.25 -22.45 1.93
N GLY A 89 -4.86 -21.17 1.92
CA GLY A 89 -3.61 -20.69 1.32
C GLY A 89 -3.75 -20.13 -0.10
N GLU A 90 -4.85 -20.40 -0.79
CA GLU A 90 -5.11 -19.99 -2.17
C GLU A 90 -6.01 -18.76 -2.25
N TRP A 91 -5.76 -17.86 -3.21
CA TRP A 91 -6.62 -16.71 -3.49
C TRP A 91 -7.81 -17.14 -4.35
N THR A 92 -9.02 -16.91 -3.84
CA THR A 92 -10.30 -17.31 -4.44
C THR A 92 -11.35 -16.22 -4.22
N ASN A 93 -12.62 -16.50 -4.54
CA ASN A 93 -13.77 -15.62 -4.34
C ASN A 93 -13.57 -14.20 -4.91
N VAL A 94 -12.96 -14.10 -6.10
CA VAL A 94 -12.64 -12.83 -6.74
C VAL A 94 -13.93 -12.12 -7.17
N THR A 95 -14.25 -11.00 -6.54
CA THR A 95 -15.45 -10.19 -6.78
C THR A 95 -15.09 -8.75 -7.11
N GLN A 96 -15.89 -8.11 -7.95
CA GLN A 96 -15.76 -6.68 -8.23
C GLN A 96 -16.36 -5.87 -7.08
N LEU A 97 -15.71 -4.77 -6.70
CA LEU A 97 -16.23 -3.81 -5.73
C LEU A 97 -16.86 -2.62 -6.45
N GLU A 98 -18.14 -2.38 -6.19
CA GLU A 98 -18.91 -1.26 -6.73
C GLU A 98 -18.61 0.06 -5.96
N VAL A 99 -17.32 0.36 -5.74
CA VAL A 99 -16.84 1.62 -5.12
C VAL A 99 -16.91 2.82 -6.06
N CYS A 100 -17.20 2.58 -7.35
CA CYS A 100 -17.16 3.58 -8.41
C CYS A 100 -18.29 3.29 -9.41
N PRO A 101 -19.07 4.30 -9.84
CA PRO A 101 -20.06 4.14 -10.90
C PRO A 101 -19.42 3.66 -12.22
N LYS A 102 -20.22 2.95 -13.02
CA LYS A 102 -19.81 2.41 -14.33
C LYS A 102 -19.30 3.51 -15.26
N HIS A 103 -18.34 3.13 -16.11
CA HIS A 103 -17.62 4.01 -17.06
C HIS A 103 -16.69 5.06 -16.42
N TYR A 104 -16.48 5.01 -15.10
CA TYR A 104 -15.40 5.71 -14.40
C TYR A 104 -14.40 4.70 -13.86
N SER A 105 -13.14 5.10 -13.75
CA SER A 105 -12.05 4.27 -13.24
C SER A 105 -11.89 4.41 -11.73
N ALA A 106 -11.74 3.29 -11.03
CA ALA A 106 -11.16 3.21 -9.70
C ALA A 106 -9.88 2.36 -9.76
N LYS A 107 -8.75 2.96 -9.37
CA LYS A 107 -7.43 2.34 -9.44
C LYS A 107 -6.64 2.60 -8.16
N HIS A 108 -5.55 1.86 -8.00
CA HIS A 108 -4.62 1.99 -6.89
C HIS A 108 -5.26 1.83 -5.49
N PRO A 109 -5.99 0.73 -5.20
CA PRO A 109 -6.61 0.54 -3.90
C PRO A 109 -5.57 0.32 -2.79
N THR A 110 -5.85 0.89 -1.61
CA THR A 110 -5.22 0.53 -0.35
C THR A 110 -6.25 0.37 0.75
N VAL A 111 -6.15 -0.71 1.54
CA VAL A 111 -7.07 -1.02 2.63
C VAL A 111 -6.40 -0.75 3.98
N THR A 112 -7.20 -0.32 4.95
CA THR A 112 -6.77 -0.27 6.35
C THR A 112 -6.40 -1.65 6.90
N ALA A 113 -5.60 -1.67 7.97
CA ALA A 113 -5.09 -2.90 8.57
C ALA A 113 -6.23 -3.77 9.11
N ASP A 114 -7.28 -3.14 9.64
CA ASP A 114 -8.52 -3.77 10.13
C ASP A 114 -9.50 -4.19 9.00
N GLY A 115 -9.28 -3.76 7.76
CA GLY A 115 -10.16 -4.01 6.62
C GLY A 115 -11.39 -3.10 6.53
N SER A 116 -11.58 -2.12 7.42
CA SER A 116 -12.81 -1.32 7.54
C SER A 116 -12.92 -0.12 6.58
N ARG A 117 -11.82 0.34 5.98
CA ARG A 117 -11.82 1.44 5.00
C ARG A 117 -10.90 1.12 3.83
N LEU A 118 -11.35 1.53 2.65
CA LEU A 118 -10.63 1.37 1.38
C LEU A 118 -10.43 2.75 0.73
N PHE A 119 -9.18 3.14 0.54
CA PHE A 119 -8.79 4.33 -0.19
C PHE A 119 -8.39 3.96 -1.62
N PHE A 120 -8.71 4.80 -2.60
CA PHE A 120 -8.40 4.55 -4.00
C PHE A 120 -8.42 5.84 -4.82
N ALA A 121 -7.73 5.86 -5.95
CA ALA A 121 -7.76 6.98 -6.90
C ALA A 121 -8.88 6.78 -7.92
N SER A 122 -9.66 7.83 -8.21
CA SER A 122 -10.78 7.74 -9.17
C SER A 122 -11.07 9.04 -9.91
N ASN A 123 -11.51 8.92 -11.17
CA ASN A 123 -11.94 10.02 -12.01
C ASN A 123 -13.47 10.20 -12.02
N MET A 124 -14.15 9.79 -10.94
CA MET A 124 -15.60 9.92 -10.77
C MET A 124 -16.11 11.34 -11.04
N LYS A 125 -17.30 11.46 -11.63
CA LYS A 125 -17.95 12.77 -11.81
C LYS A 125 -18.10 13.49 -10.47
N GLY A 126 -17.52 14.69 -10.38
CA GLY A 126 -17.45 15.48 -9.14
C GLY A 126 -16.06 15.47 -8.48
N SER A 127 -15.08 14.75 -9.04
CA SER A 127 -13.66 14.94 -8.77
C SER A 127 -13.24 16.38 -9.04
N TYR A 128 -12.26 16.87 -8.28
CA TYR A 128 -11.64 18.19 -8.45
C TYR A 128 -10.68 18.19 -9.65
N GLY A 129 -10.01 17.06 -9.90
CA GLY A 129 -8.99 16.90 -10.94
C GLY A 129 -9.23 15.75 -11.91
N LYS A 130 -8.13 15.23 -12.46
CA LYS A 130 -8.11 14.10 -13.41
C LYS A 130 -8.41 12.78 -12.70
N TYR A 131 -7.76 12.56 -11.56
CA TYR A 131 -8.03 11.49 -10.60
C TYR A 131 -7.86 12.05 -9.20
N ASP A 132 -8.83 11.78 -8.35
CA ASP A 132 -8.86 12.22 -6.95
C ASP A 132 -8.76 11.00 -6.03
N ILE A 133 -8.24 11.18 -4.80
CA ILE A 133 -8.35 10.17 -3.75
C ILE A 133 -9.77 10.18 -3.15
N TYR A 134 -10.39 9.01 -3.15
CA TYR A 134 -11.64 8.68 -2.49
C TYR A 134 -11.41 7.68 -1.36
N VAL A 135 -12.34 7.65 -0.39
CA VAL A 135 -12.43 6.62 0.65
C VAL A 135 -13.83 6.02 0.70
N ALA A 136 -13.92 4.71 0.84
CA ALA A 136 -15.17 3.99 1.13
C ALA A 136 -15.03 3.20 2.44
N ASP A 137 -16.06 3.25 3.28
CA ASP A 137 -16.19 2.36 4.43
C ASP A 137 -16.54 0.94 3.90
N ILE A 138 -15.95 -0.11 4.44
CA ILE A 138 -16.18 -1.51 4.06
C ILE A 138 -16.92 -2.22 5.20
N ALA A 139 -18.09 -2.79 4.89
CA ALA A 139 -18.87 -3.57 5.84
C ALA A 139 -18.22 -4.93 6.15
N ALA A 140 -18.63 -5.57 7.25
CA ALA A 140 -18.06 -6.85 7.70
C ALA A 140 -18.28 -8.02 6.72
N ASP A 141 -19.21 -7.91 5.77
CA ASP A 141 -19.44 -8.85 4.67
C ASP A 141 -18.63 -8.52 3.40
N GLY A 142 -17.81 -7.47 3.44
CA GLY A 142 -17.02 -6.97 2.31
C GLY A 142 -17.77 -5.97 1.40
N THR A 143 -19.03 -5.62 1.70
CA THR A 143 -19.80 -4.66 0.90
C THR A 143 -19.24 -3.24 1.06
N PRO A 144 -18.91 -2.52 -0.03
CA PRO A 144 -18.50 -1.13 0.07
C PRO A 144 -19.68 -0.19 0.33
N GLY A 145 -19.48 0.79 1.21
CA GLY A 145 -20.36 1.94 1.37
C GLY A 145 -20.18 2.98 0.28
N VAL A 146 -20.85 4.12 0.44
CA VAL A 146 -20.74 5.26 -0.51
C VAL A 146 -19.35 5.89 -0.40
N SER A 147 -18.63 5.88 -1.51
CA SER A 147 -17.31 6.51 -1.66
C SER A 147 -17.39 8.03 -1.51
N LYS A 148 -16.51 8.59 -0.67
CA LYS A 148 -16.40 10.01 -0.35
C LYS A 148 -15.09 10.55 -0.90
N ASN A 149 -15.15 11.69 -1.60
CA ASN A 149 -13.97 12.41 -2.06
C ASN A 149 -13.26 13.04 -0.84
N LEU A 150 -11.93 13.00 -0.78
CA LEU A 150 -11.18 13.59 0.35
C LEU A 150 -11.07 15.14 0.30
N GLY A 151 -11.58 15.79 -0.74
CA GLY A 151 -11.64 17.24 -0.82
C GLY A 151 -10.28 17.93 -1.02
N PRO A 152 -10.23 19.27 -1.02
CA PRO A 152 -9.09 20.06 -1.51
C PRO A 152 -7.84 19.98 -0.60
N LYS A 153 -7.99 19.44 0.62
CA LYS A 153 -6.88 19.18 1.54
C LYS A 153 -5.95 18.06 1.04
N VAL A 154 -6.46 17.16 0.19
CA VAL A 154 -5.72 16.07 -0.48
C VAL A 154 -5.74 16.27 -1.98
N ASN A 155 -6.92 16.44 -2.57
CA ASN A 155 -7.13 16.48 -4.01
C ASN A 155 -6.89 17.87 -4.62
N THR A 156 -6.57 17.94 -5.90
CA THR A 156 -6.25 19.16 -6.66
C THR A 156 -6.98 19.15 -8.01
N LYS A 157 -6.44 19.84 -9.03
CA LYS A 157 -6.97 19.83 -10.40
C LYS A 157 -6.27 18.82 -11.32
N GLU A 158 -5.20 18.19 -10.86
CA GLU A 158 -4.39 17.28 -11.66
C GLU A 158 -4.62 15.82 -11.21
N ASP A 159 -3.59 14.96 -11.21
CA ASP A 159 -3.69 13.57 -10.77
C ASP A 159 -3.20 13.41 -9.32
N GLU A 160 -4.07 12.91 -8.43
CA GLU A 160 -3.70 12.31 -7.15
C GLU A 160 -3.84 10.78 -7.20
N LEU A 161 -2.75 10.08 -6.92
CA LEU A 161 -2.57 8.66 -7.22
C LEU A 161 -1.91 7.89 -6.07
N TYR A 162 -1.92 6.56 -6.19
CA TYR A 162 -1.17 5.63 -5.32
C TYR A 162 -1.35 5.87 -3.81
N PRO A 163 -2.60 5.94 -3.29
CA PRO A 163 -2.82 6.07 -1.86
C PRO A 163 -2.22 4.87 -1.11
N SER A 164 -1.60 5.13 0.04
CA SER A 164 -1.01 4.16 0.95
C SER A 164 -1.31 4.57 2.38
N ILE A 165 -1.96 3.71 3.18
CA ILE A 165 -2.40 4.04 4.55
C ILE A 165 -1.50 3.36 5.58
N TYR A 166 -0.98 4.14 6.53
CA TYR A 166 -0.15 3.68 7.64
C TYR A 166 -0.84 3.93 8.99
N ASN A 167 -0.73 2.97 9.92
CA ASN A 167 -1.32 3.02 11.27
C ASN A 167 -2.76 3.54 11.35
N GLU A 168 -3.63 3.17 10.40
CA GLU A 168 -5.02 3.65 10.28
C GLU A 168 -5.21 5.14 9.96
N THR A 169 -4.20 5.98 10.16
CA THR A 169 -4.38 7.43 10.29
C THR A 169 -3.52 8.26 9.36
N LEU A 170 -2.42 7.73 8.82
CA LEU A 170 -1.49 8.48 8.00
C LEU A 170 -1.58 8.05 6.54
N LEU A 171 -2.25 8.85 5.72
CA LEU A 171 -2.41 8.64 4.29
C LEU A 171 -1.25 9.28 3.53
N PHE A 172 -0.48 8.45 2.85
CA PHE A 172 0.46 8.86 1.81
C PHE A 172 -0.21 8.76 0.45
N PHE A 173 0.18 9.64 -0.49
CA PHE A 173 -0.26 9.62 -1.87
C PHE A 173 0.72 10.41 -2.74
N ALA A 174 0.69 10.19 -4.05
CA ALA A 174 1.43 11.00 -5.02
C ALA A 174 0.50 12.03 -5.70
N SER A 175 1.01 13.22 -6.00
CA SER A 175 0.22 14.34 -6.58
C SER A 175 1.03 15.09 -7.64
N GLU A 176 0.40 15.41 -8.78
CA GLU A 176 0.95 16.31 -9.82
C GLU A 176 0.58 17.79 -9.59
N GLY A 177 -0.46 18.09 -8.80
CA GLY A 177 -1.10 19.41 -8.78
C GLY A 177 -0.66 20.35 -7.67
N ARG A 178 0.53 20.16 -7.10
CA ARG A 178 1.07 20.87 -5.94
C ARG A 178 2.54 21.24 -6.15
N ASP A 179 3.01 22.29 -5.49
CA ASP A 179 4.43 22.70 -5.54
C ASP A 179 5.33 21.55 -5.04
N GLY A 180 6.12 20.99 -5.95
CA GLY A 180 6.96 19.81 -5.73
C GLY A 180 8.31 19.91 -6.42
N TYR A 181 8.94 18.76 -6.65
CA TYR A 181 10.28 18.63 -7.21
C TYR A 181 10.28 18.01 -8.61
N GLY A 182 9.25 17.24 -8.97
CA GLY A 182 9.20 16.41 -10.17
C GLY A 182 7.87 16.45 -10.92
N GLY A 183 7.39 15.29 -11.35
CA GLY A 183 6.07 15.12 -11.97
C GLY A 183 5.04 14.77 -10.91
N LEU A 184 4.99 13.49 -10.55
CA LEU A 184 4.36 13.04 -9.31
C LEU A 184 5.29 13.22 -8.12
N ASP A 185 4.85 13.94 -7.09
CA ASP A 185 5.55 14.11 -5.81
C ASP A 185 4.77 13.42 -4.67
N LEU A 186 5.46 12.87 -3.67
CA LEU A 186 4.83 12.25 -2.50
C LEU A 186 4.42 13.28 -1.44
N TYR A 187 3.21 13.10 -0.92
CA TYR A 187 2.60 13.87 0.15
C TYR A 187 2.08 12.95 1.26
N ALA A 188 1.90 13.51 2.46
CA ALA A 188 1.19 12.87 3.57
C ALA A 188 0.07 13.77 4.11
N SER A 189 -1.02 13.16 4.57
CA SER A 189 -2.13 13.80 5.29
C SER A 189 -2.61 12.87 6.41
N GLN A 190 -2.99 13.43 7.56
CA GLN A 190 -3.69 12.65 8.58
C GLN A 190 -5.17 12.52 8.19
N VAL A 191 -5.66 11.28 8.17
CA VAL A 191 -7.05 10.89 7.94
C VAL A 191 -7.61 10.15 9.17
N VAL A 192 -7.49 10.81 10.31
CA VAL A 192 -8.20 10.42 11.53
C VAL A 192 -9.68 10.72 11.34
N LYS A 193 -10.55 9.95 11.99
CA LYS A 193 -12.01 10.14 12.00
C LYS A 193 -12.40 11.64 12.12
N ASN A 194 -13.08 12.17 11.10
CA ASN A 194 -13.42 13.60 10.84
C ASN A 194 -12.27 14.54 10.49
N THR A 195 -11.09 14.29 11.05
CA THR A 195 -9.96 15.19 10.93
C THR A 195 -9.14 14.78 9.72
N LEU A 196 -9.41 15.45 8.60
CA LEU A 196 -8.48 15.51 7.47
C LEU A 196 -7.60 16.75 7.61
N THR A 197 -6.27 16.57 7.64
CA THR A 197 -5.31 17.68 7.61
C THR A 197 -4.96 18.06 6.19
N THR A 198 -4.54 19.31 5.96
CA THR A 198 -3.88 19.69 4.71
C THR A 198 -2.67 18.79 4.47
N SER A 199 -2.47 18.36 3.23
CA SER A 199 -1.34 17.52 2.86
C SER A 199 -0.01 18.26 2.93
N VAL A 200 1.05 17.57 3.34
CA VAL A 200 2.43 18.07 3.45
C VAL A 200 3.32 17.32 2.46
N ASN A 201 4.10 18.04 1.65
CA ASN A 201 5.09 17.44 0.73
C ASN A 201 6.20 16.78 1.56
N LEU A 202 6.63 15.57 1.19
CA LEU A 202 7.66 14.82 1.92
C LEU A 202 9.09 15.35 1.73
N GLY A 203 9.30 16.36 0.88
CA GLY A 203 10.56 17.09 0.74
C GLY A 203 11.60 16.39 -0.16
N ALA A 204 12.58 17.17 -0.62
CA ALA A 204 13.61 16.78 -1.62
C ALA A 204 14.54 15.61 -1.24
N HIS A 205 14.38 15.02 -0.05
CA HIS A 205 15.15 13.87 0.41
C HIS A 205 14.38 12.54 0.21
N ILE A 206 13.05 12.62 0.15
CA ILE A 206 12.15 11.54 -0.29
C ILE A 206 11.79 11.73 -1.75
N ASN A 207 11.38 12.93 -2.15
CA ASN A 207 11.02 13.30 -3.52
C ASN A 207 12.23 13.69 -4.38
N SER A 208 12.05 13.74 -5.70
CA SER A 208 13.09 13.92 -6.71
C SER A 208 12.61 14.73 -7.91
N ASN A 209 13.48 14.97 -8.89
CA ASN A 209 13.15 15.64 -10.15
C ASN A 209 12.48 14.70 -11.19
N SER A 210 11.76 13.69 -10.72
CA SER A 210 11.20 12.56 -11.47
C SER A 210 9.81 12.24 -10.89
N ASP A 211 9.17 11.14 -11.30
CA ASP A 211 7.93 10.68 -10.65
C ASP A 211 8.25 9.82 -9.43
N ASP A 212 7.62 10.15 -8.32
CA ASP A 212 7.68 9.46 -7.04
C ASP A 212 6.28 8.93 -6.69
N TYR A 213 6.05 7.66 -6.99
CA TYR A 213 4.73 7.07 -7.09
C TYR A 213 4.16 6.64 -5.74
N ALA A 214 4.94 5.96 -4.90
CA ALA A 214 4.42 5.39 -3.66
C ALA A 214 5.50 5.29 -2.59
N ILE A 215 5.09 5.31 -1.31
CA ILE A 215 5.94 5.01 -0.16
C ILE A 215 5.33 3.90 0.70
N GLN A 216 6.17 2.96 1.13
CA GLN A 216 5.87 1.94 2.14
C GLN A 216 6.84 2.10 3.31
N LEU A 217 6.36 1.98 4.55
CA LEU A 217 7.17 2.15 5.76
C LEU A 217 7.34 0.82 6.52
N SER A 218 8.50 0.67 7.16
CA SER A 218 8.94 -0.46 7.97
C SER A 218 9.52 0.09 9.30
N PRO A 219 8.65 0.51 10.23
CA PRO A 219 9.02 1.16 11.50
C PRO A 219 10.00 0.34 12.34
N GLU A 220 9.79 -0.97 12.39
CA GLU A 220 10.62 -1.92 13.13
C GLU A 220 12.07 -1.99 12.61
N LYS A 221 12.30 -1.63 11.34
CA LYS A 221 13.63 -1.50 10.74
C LYS A 221 14.13 -0.06 10.69
N LYS A 222 13.27 0.92 11.00
CA LYS A 222 13.48 2.37 10.77
C LYS A 222 13.80 2.68 9.29
N MET A 223 13.09 1.99 8.41
CA MET A 223 13.24 2.11 6.96
C MET A 223 11.89 2.37 6.31
N GLY A 224 11.93 2.86 5.08
CA GLY A 224 10.83 2.86 4.13
C GLY A 224 11.37 2.55 2.74
N PHE A 225 10.48 2.49 1.76
CA PHE A 225 10.80 2.25 0.37
C PHE A 225 9.94 3.16 -0.50
N VAL A 226 10.56 3.81 -1.49
CA VAL A 226 9.90 4.69 -2.46
C VAL A 226 9.98 4.06 -3.84
N VAL A 227 8.83 3.98 -4.51
CA VAL A 227 8.75 3.57 -5.92
C VAL A 227 8.88 4.83 -6.78
N SER A 228 9.90 4.90 -7.62
CA SER A 228 10.25 6.12 -8.39
C SER A 228 10.77 5.80 -9.78
N ASN A 229 10.57 6.67 -10.76
CA ASN A 229 11.24 6.57 -12.06
C ASN A 229 12.55 7.36 -12.18
N ARG A 230 13.14 7.83 -11.07
CA ARG A 230 14.48 8.47 -11.02
C ARG A 230 15.67 7.59 -11.47
N GLY A 231 15.40 6.40 -12.02
CA GLY A 231 16.39 5.44 -12.51
C GLY A 231 16.99 5.82 -13.85
N PHE A 232 18.05 5.11 -14.24
CA PHE A 232 18.68 5.31 -15.54
C PHE A 232 17.64 5.09 -16.67
N ASN A 233 17.60 6.01 -17.65
CA ASN A 233 16.60 6.06 -18.72
C ASN A 233 15.12 6.08 -18.24
N ASN A 234 14.84 6.73 -17.11
CA ASN A 234 13.49 6.84 -16.51
C ASN A 234 12.87 5.47 -16.18
N THR A 235 13.70 4.47 -15.86
CA THR A 235 13.22 3.14 -15.46
C THR A 235 12.63 3.21 -14.04
N VAL A 236 11.38 2.78 -13.86
CA VAL A 236 10.77 2.67 -12.53
C VAL A 236 11.55 1.65 -11.70
N SER A 237 12.10 2.12 -10.59
CA SER A 237 12.90 1.34 -9.65
C SER A 237 12.40 1.58 -8.22
N GLN A 238 12.60 0.59 -7.34
CA GLN A 238 12.33 0.75 -5.92
C GLN A 238 13.61 1.24 -5.22
N TYR A 239 13.51 2.38 -4.55
CA TYR A 239 14.57 3.00 -3.75
C TYR A 239 14.28 2.82 -2.26
N THR A 240 15.33 2.83 -1.43
CA THR A 240 15.21 2.63 0.01
C THR A 240 15.25 3.98 0.72
N VAL A 241 14.19 4.34 1.45
CA VAL A 241 14.14 5.52 2.33
C VAL A 241 14.66 5.10 3.71
N ALA A 242 15.96 5.22 3.95
CA ALA A 242 16.56 4.85 5.23
C ALA A 242 16.47 6.01 6.25
N TYR A 243 15.30 6.25 6.84
CA TYR A 243 15.16 7.36 7.81
C TYR A 243 15.86 7.11 9.15
N GLY A 244 16.20 5.86 9.50
CA GLY A 244 17.07 5.51 10.62
C GLY A 244 18.52 5.25 10.20
N ARG A 245 19.49 5.67 11.04
CA ARG A 245 20.93 5.39 10.84
C ARG A 245 21.22 3.88 10.77
N SER A 246 21.37 3.34 9.56
CA SER A 246 21.94 2.01 9.32
C SER A 246 23.45 2.02 9.53
N SER A 247 24.00 0.95 10.13
CA SER A 247 25.44 0.75 10.26
C SER A 247 26.11 0.18 8.99
N ASN A 248 25.32 -0.47 8.12
CA ASN A 248 25.76 -1.00 6.84
C ASN A 248 25.18 -0.13 5.72
N ARG A 249 26.05 0.48 4.91
CA ARG A 249 25.73 1.55 3.96
C ARG A 249 25.71 1.01 2.53
N ASP A 250 24.61 1.17 1.81
CA ASP A 250 24.57 1.01 0.35
C ASP A 250 24.26 2.37 -0.30
N GLN A 251 25.33 3.15 -0.48
CA GLN A 251 25.35 4.56 -0.94
C GLN A 251 24.64 4.87 -2.27
N TYR A 252 24.06 3.87 -2.95
CA TYR A 252 23.36 4.02 -4.22
C TYR A 252 21.83 3.85 -4.10
N ASN A 253 21.35 3.19 -3.05
CA ASN A 253 19.93 2.87 -2.85
C ASN A 253 19.31 3.59 -1.65
N ASP A 254 20.12 4.04 -0.69
CA ASP A 254 19.69 4.77 0.51
C ASP A 254 19.44 6.25 0.20
N VAL A 255 18.16 6.66 0.20
CA VAL A 255 17.72 8.06 0.23
C VAL A 255 17.16 8.40 1.62
N ALA A 256 17.00 9.69 1.94
CA ALA A 256 16.46 10.16 3.24
C ALA A 256 17.26 9.82 4.53
N ASP A 257 18.57 9.57 4.47
CA ASP A 257 19.37 9.24 5.68
C ASP A 257 19.20 10.28 6.80
N GLY A 258 18.61 9.84 7.91
CA GLY A 258 18.43 10.63 9.11
C GLY A 258 17.32 11.68 9.04
N ASP A 259 16.32 11.55 8.16
CA ASP A 259 15.19 12.48 8.14
C ASP A 259 14.43 12.50 9.49
N THR A 260 14.59 13.61 10.21
CA THR A 260 13.93 13.86 11.48
C THR A 260 12.44 14.17 11.33
N GLY A 261 11.98 14.61 10.16
CA GLY A 261 10.58 14.89 9.87
C GLY A 261 9.75 13.62 9.89
N LEU A 262 10.07 12.66 9.01
CA LEU A 262 9.45 11.34 8.98
C LEU A 262 9.70 10.59 10.29
N GLN A 263 10.89 10.65 10.90
CA GLN A 263 11.08 10.07 12.24
C GLN A 263 10.11 10.66 13.28
N THR A 264 9.85 11.97 13.28
CA THR A 264 8.95 12.58 14.27
C THR A 264 7.51 12.10 14.07
N VAL A 265 7.02 12.11 12.82
CA VAL A 265 5.68 11.63 12.47
C VAL A 265 5.51 10.14 12.80
N MET A 266 6.57 9.35 12.71
CA MET A 266 6.55 7.89 12.96
C MET A 266 6.74 7.48 14.42
N ASN A 267 7.14 8.41 15.31
CA ASN A 267 7.32 8.15 16.75
C ASN A 267 6.22 8.78 17.63
N ASP A 268 5.19 9.39 17.02
CA ASP A 268 4.09 10.04 17.75
C ASP A 268 2.99 9.01 18.11
N ASP A 269 3.10 8.41 19.31
CA ASP A 269 2.22 7.35 19.84
C ASP A 269 0.81 7.84 20.27
N THR A 270 0.37 9.02 19.84
CA THR A 270 -0.85 9.70 20.34
C THR A 270 -2.17 9.06 19.87
N ASN A 271 -2.61 8.05 20.63
CA ASN A 271 -3.87 7.31 20.46
C ASN A 271 -5.14 8.07 20.94
N GLU A 272 -5.35 9.34 20.54
CA GLU A 272 -6.57 10.09 20.89
C GLU A 272 -7.52 10.29 19.70
N TYR A 273 -8.58 9.47 19.67
CA TYR A 273 -9.57 9.41 18.58
C TYR A 273 -10.80 10.29 18.86
N ALA A 274 -11.07 11.28 18.00
CA ALA A 274 -12.31 12.07 18.00
C ALA A 274 -13.35 11.56 16.96
N GLY A 275 -14.64 11.92 17.08
CA GLY A 275 -15.73 11.12 16.49
C GLY A 275 -16.69 11.78 15.48
N ALA A 276 -16.87 11.13 14.32
CA ALA A 276 -18.03 11.11 13.40
C ALA A 276 -18.86 12.40 13.15
N SER A 277 -18.35 13.28 12.29
CA SER A 277 -18.93 14.49 11.68
C SER A 277 -17.81 15.26 10.93
N PHE A 278 -17.70 15.10 9.61
CA PHE A 278 -16.96 16.10 8.82
C PHE A 278 -17.87 17.33 8.71
N GLN A 279 -17.40 18.49 9.17
CA GLN A 279 -18.03 19.79 8.90
C GLN A 279 -17.10 20.56 7.97
N ASP A 280 -17.66 21.03 6.87
CA ASP A 280 -17.01 22.01 6.01
C ASP A 280 -17.07 23.37 6.73
N GLU A 281 -15.91 23.98 6.99
CA GLU A 281 -15.83 25.39 7.41
C GLU A 281 -15.81 26.27 6.15
N GLU A 282 -16.68 27.29 6.12
CA GLU A 282 -16.86 28.26 5.03
C GLU A 282 -15.68 29.22 4.83
#